data_AF-A0A966SQM3-F1
#
_entry.id   AF-A0A966SQM3-F1
#
_cell.length_a   1.000
_cell.length_b   1.000
_cell.length_c   1.000
_cell.angle_alpha   90.00
_cell.angle_beta   90.00
_cell.angle_gamma   90.00
#
_symmetry.space_group_name_H-M   'P 1'
#
loop_
_entity.id
_entity.type
_entity.pdbx_description
1 polymer ?
#
loop_
_entity_poly.entity_id
_entity_poly.type
_entity_poly.pdbx_seq_one_letter_code
_entity_poly.pdbx_strand_id
1 'polypeptide(L)'
;IVWTKSYQLPEGKPGKAFTTTMGSSTDLENEALRRLLVNATYQLLGMPVPAKAEVDIVGEYKPTAYGFGGFKKGVKPADHKL
;
A
#
# COMPACT_ATOMS: atom_id res chain seq x y z
N ILE A 1 7.93 -6.35 -8.43
CA ILE A 1 8.88 -5.36 -9.01
C ILE A 1 8.50 -3.98 -8.48
N VAL A 2 9.49 -3.11 -8.23
CA VAL A 2 9.29 -1.78 -7.65
C VAL A 2 10.14 -0.78 -8.42
N TRP A 3 9.61 0.42 -8.72
CA TRP A 3 10.37 1.50 -9.35
C TRP A 3 9.83 2.88 -8.96
N THR A 4 10.63 3.91 -9.22
CA THR A 4 10.19 5.31 -9.10
C THR A 4 10.32 6.04 -10.42
N LYS A 5 9.45 7.02 -10.66
CA LYS A 5 9.47 7.84 -11.88
C LYS A 5 9.15 9.30 -11.54
N SER A 6 9.98 10.24 -11.98
CA SER A 6 9.64 11.66 -11.92
C SER A 6 8.63 12.02 -13.00
N TYR A 7 7.74 12.98 -12.74
CA TYR A 7 6.75 13.48 -13.69
C TYR A 7 6.59 14.99 -13.61
N GLN A 8 6.05 15.57 -14.67
CA GLN A 8 5.68 16.98 -14.77
C GLN A 8 4.28 17.06 -15.37
N LEU A 9 3.36 17.77 -14.70
CA LEU A 9 2.03 18.05 -15.23
C LEU A 9 2.08 19.34 -16.08
N PRO A 10 1.30 19.45 -17.17
CA PRO A 10 1.13 20.73 -17.87
C PRO A 10 0.67 21.80 -16.87
N GLU A 11 1.42 22.91 -16.78
CA GLU A 11 1.17 24.03 -15.84
C GLU A 11 1.16 23.66 -14.34
N GLY A 12 1.50 22.42 -13.98
CA GLY A 12 1.48 21.92 -12.61
C GLY A 12 2.84 21.86 -11.94
N LYS A 13 2.87 21.35 -10.71
CA LYS A 13 4.12 21.12 -9.96
C LYS A 13 4.80 19.82 -10.45
N PRO A 14 6.15 19.80 -10.51
CA PRO A 14 6.88 18.54 -10.67
C PRO A 14 6.56 17.59 -9.52
N GLY A 15 6.56 16.30 -9.80
CA GLY A 15 6.31 15.28 -8.79
C GLY A 15 7.09 13.99 -9.02
N LYS A 16 6.95 13.07 -8.08
CA LYS A 16 7.53 11.73 -8.14
C LYS A 16 6.44 10.70 -7.92
N ALA A 17 6.50 9.62 -8.69
CA ALA A 17 5.67 8.45 -8.54
C ALA A 17 6.53 7.29 -8.01
N PHE A 18 5.92 6.47 -7.17
CA PHE A 18 6.41 5.16 -6.78
C PHE A 18 5.42 4.13 -7.33
N THR A 19 5.91 3.00 -7.84
CA THR A 19 5.05 1.96 -8.41
C THR A 19 5.57 0.59 -8.01
N THR A 20 4.63 -0.30 -7.69
CA THR A 20 4.89 -1.70 -7.38
C THR A 20 3.88 -2.58 -8.11
N THR A 21 4.31 -3.75 -8.59
CA THR A 21 3.40 -4.77 -9.13
C THR A 21 2.86 -5.73 -8.07
N MET A 22 3.34 -5.62 -6.83
CA MET A 22 2.80 -6.34 -5.66
C MET A 22 1.69 -5.49 -5.05
N GLY A 23 0.59 -6.10 -4.67
CA GLY A 23 -0.59 -5.40 -4.18
C GLY A 23 -1.86 -6.25 -4.09
N SER A 24 -1.74 -7.57 -4.20
CA SER A 24 -2.82 -8.47 -3.82
C SER A 24 -3.05 -8.41 -2.30
N SER A 25 -4.23 -8.84 -1.85
CA SER A 25 -4.55 -8.89 -0.42
C SER A 25 -3.58 -9.78 0.36
N THR A 26 -3.17 -10.91 -0.21
CA THR A 26 -2.19 -11.82 0.42
C THR A 26 -0.80 -11.21 0.50
N ASP A 27 -0.43 -10.32 -0.42
CA ASP A 27 0.88 -9.65 -0.36
C ASP A 27 1.03 -8.81 0.91
N LEU A 28 -0.07 -8.26 1.43
CA LEU A 28 -0.07 -7.43 2.65
C LEU A 28 0.13 -8.23 3.94
N GLU A 29 0.08 -9.56 3.91
CA GLU A 29 0.50 -10.38 5.05
C GLU A 29 2.00 -10.19 5.33
N ASN A 30 2.79 -9.94 4.28
CA ASN A 30 4.22 -9.70 4.38
C ASN A 30 4.52 -8.32 5.01
N GLU A 31 5.10 -8.34 6.21
CA GLU A 31 5.49 -7.13 6.95
C GLU A 31 6.47 -6.24 6.17
N ALA A 32 7.44 -6.83 5.44
CA ALA A 32 8.41 -6.07 4.68
C ALA A 32 7.75 -5.30 3.52
N LEU A 33 6.72 -5.87 2.89
CA LEU A 33 5.95 -5.16 1.87
C LEU A 33 5.15 -4.01 2.47
N ARG A 34 4.46 -4.23 3.60
CA ARG A 34 3.75 -3.14 4.30
C ARG A 34 4.72 -2.00 4.65
N ARG A 35 5.91 -2.34 5.15
CA ARG A 35 6.99 -1.40 5.47
C ARG A 35 7.50 -0.65 4.25
N LEU A 36 7.64 -1.32 3.12
CA LEU A 36 8.00 -0.69 1.85
C LEU A 36 6.99 0.39 1.45
N LEU A 37 5.69 0.07 1.51
CA LEU A 37 4.61 1.02 1.14
C LEU A 37 4.60 2.24 2.07
N VAL A 38 4.71 2.03 3.39
CA VAL A 38 4.75 3.11 4.36
C VAL A 38 5.99 4.00 4.15
N ASN A 39 7.17 3.41 4.01
CA ASN A 39 8.41 4.16 3.77
C ASN A 39 8.36 4.95 2.45
N ALA A 40 7.78 4.38 1.39
CA ALA A 40 7.59 5.07 0.12
C ALA A 40 6.69 6.30 0.29
N THR A 41 5.63 6.22 1.10
CA THR A 41 4.78 7.38 1.43
C THR A 41 5.56 8.47 2.15
N TYR A 42 6.35 8.14 3.18
CA TYR A 42 7.24 9.12 3.85
C TYR A 42 8.15 9.82 2.84
N GLN A 43 8.81 9.03 1.97
CA GLN A 43 9.70 9.58 0.95
C GLN A 43 8.98 10.51 -0.04
N LEU A 44 7.80 10.12 -0.53
CA LEU A 44 7.03 10.91 -1.50
C LEU A 44 6.49 12.22 -0.90
N LEU A 45 6.26 12.25 0.41
CA LEU A 45 5.86 13.44 1.15
C LEU A 45 7.05 14.31 1.60
N GLY A 46 8.29 13.92 1.28
CA GLY A 46 9.49 14.63 1.71
C GLY A 46 9.74 14.57 3.22
N MET A 47 9.19 13.56 3.89
CA MET A 47 9.32 13.36 5.33
C MET A 47 10.52 12.43 5.65
N PRO A 48 11.12 12.55 6.85
CA PRO A 48 12.15 11.62 7.29
C PRO A 48 11.62 10.18 7.32
N VAL A 49 12.30 9.26 6.64
CA VAL A 49 11.91 7.84 6.60
C VAL A 49 12.45 7.14 7.85
N PRO A 50 11.60 6.52 8.69
CA PRO A 50 12.08 5.77 9.86
C PRO A 50 12.92 4.54 9.44
N ALA A 51 13.95 4.21 10.22
CA ALA A 51 14.73 2.99 10.00
C ALA A 51 13.86 1.71 10.07
N LYS A 52 12.85 1.73 10.95
CA LYS A 52 11.87 0.64 11.13
C LYS A 52 10.47 1.23 11.40
N ALA A 53 9.80 1.72 10.35
CA ALA A 53 8.43 2.26 10.47
C ALA A 53 7.42 1.23 11.02
N GLU A 54 6.64 1.55 12.05
CA GLU A 54 5.62 0.62 12.54
C GLU A 54 4.58 0.34 11.43
N VAL A 55 4.33 -0.96 11.17
CA VAL A 55 3.42 -1.40 10.12
C VAL A 55 2.54 -2.56 10.57
N ASP A 56 2.35 -2.69 11.88
CA ASP A 56 1.53 -3.76 12.45
C ASP A 56 0.08 -3.64 11.99
N ILE A 57 -0.57 -4.79 11.88
CA ILE A 57 -1.96 -4.85 11.46
C ILE A 57 -2.81 -4.39 12.63
N VAL A 58 -3.67 -3.40 12.38
CA VAL A 58 -4.68 -2.99 13.36
C VAL A 58 -5.85 -3.97 13.27
N GLY A 59 -6.06 -4.75 14.33
CA GLY A 59 -7.09 -5.78 14.39
C GLY A 59 -6.68 -7.08 13.68
N GLU A 60 -7.67 -7.79 13.10
CA GLU A 60 -7.45 -9.05 12.41
C GLU A 60 -7.39 -8.85 10.88
N TYR A 61 -6.39 -9.44 10.24
CA TYR A 61 -6.29 -9.48 8.77
C TYR A 61 -6.13 -10.92 8.29
N LYS A 62 -7.22 -11.47 7.76
CA LYS A 62 -7.27 -12.79 7.12
C LYS A 62 -7.74 -12.63 5.67
N PRO A 63 -6.83 -12.34 4.74
CA PRO A 63 -7.19 -12.14 3.34
C PRO A 63 -7.68 -13.45 2.73
N THR A 64 -8.48 -13.34 1.68
CA THR A 64 -8.82 -14.48 0.83
C THR A 64 -7.82 -14.59 -0.31
N ALA A 65 -7.66 -15.80 -0.86
CA ALA A 65 -6.87 -15.99 -2.08
C ALA A 65 -7.44 -15.13 -3.21
N TYR A 66 -6.55 -14.60 -4.06
CA TYR A 66 -6.95 -13.85 -5.24
C TYR A 66 -7.56 -14.80 -6.29
N GLY A 67 -8.61 -14.36 -6.97
CA GLY A 67 -9.27 -15.17 -7.99
C GLY A 67 -10.52 -14.50 -8.53
N PHE A 68 -10.97 -14.96 -9.70
CA PHE A 68 -12.19 -14.45 -10.32
C PHE A 68 -13.42 -14.87 -9.51
N GLY A 69 -14.18 -13.90 -9.01
CA GLY A 69 -15.39 -14.15 -8.21
C GLY A 69 -15.14 -14.67 -6.79
N GLY A 70 -13.89 -14.68 -6.31
CA GLY A 70 -13.52 -15.19 -4.99
C GLY A 70 -13.72 -14.22 -3.81
N PHE A 71 -14.41 -13.10 -4.02
CA PHE A 71 -14.64 -12.10 -2.98
C PHE A 71 -15.73 -12.54 -1.99
N LYS A 72 -15.65 -12.08 -0.74
CA LYS A 72 -16.70 -12.29 0.26
C LYS A 72 -17.95 -11.48 -0.12
N LYS A 73 -19.02 -12.18 -0.51
CA LYS A 73 -20.30 -11.54 -0.89
C LYS A 73 -20.94 -10.84 0.30
N GLY A 74 -21.56 -9.68 0.04
CA GLY A 74 -22.33 -8.93 1.04
C GLY A 74 -21.51 -8.12 2.04
N VAL A 75 -20.17 -8.16 1.96
CA VAL A 75 -19.29 -7.39 2.84
C VAL A 75 -19.11 -5.96 2.30
N LYS A 76 -19.28 -4.98 3.17
CA LYS A 76 -19.13 -3.55 2.92
C LYS A 76 -17.99 -2.98 3.77
N PRO A 77 -17.40 -1.84 3.39
CA PRO A 77 -16.40 -1.16 4.23
C PRO A 77 -16.86 -0.89 5.66
N ALA A 78 -18.16 -0.63 5.86
CA ALA A 78 -18.74 -0.40 7.19
C ALA A 78 -18.70 -1.63 8.11
N ASP A 79 -18.60 -2.84 7.55
CA ASP A 79 -18.51 -4.09 8.31
C ASP A 79 -17.10 -4.31 8.89
N HIS A 80 -16.13 -3.46 8.52
CA HIS A 80 -14.74 -3.47 9.00
C HIS A 80 -14.43 -2.31 9.96
N LYS A 81 -15.45 -1.68 10.55
CA LYS A 81 -15.23 -0.66 11.58
C LYS A 81 -14.52 -1.27 12.79
N LEU A 82 -13.45 -0.60 13.21
CA LEU A 82 -12.68 -0.88 14.42
C LEU A 82 -13.31 -0.21 15.64
#